data_AF-A0A1F4USM1-F1
#
_entry.id   AF-A0A1F4USM1-F1
#
_cell.length_a   1.000
_cell.length_b   1.000
_cell.length_c   1.000
_cell.angle_alpha   90.00
_cell.angle_beta   90.00
_cell.angle_gamma   90.00
#
_symmetry.space_group_name_H-M   'P 1'
#
loop_
_entity.id
_entity.type
_entity.pdbx_description
1 polymer ?
#
loop_
_entity_poly.entity_id
_entity_poly.type
_entity_poly.pdbx_seq_one_letter_code
_entity_poly.pdbx_strand_id
1 'polypeptide(L)'
;MSDLQGNALNLIQEAKSVAIIPSKVAGADSFCAAAGLYFMLLEKNKDVYFIYQGKVPDAAQNILDHTRIVSDIGQRELIIKVDYSNTPAAQAHYATDRDVLEIRLGPVSKEFELSRVKAQLTGVDFDLIIVVGAQEVTDLGSVYEKMKEDFSQVKVLNIDNTRHNQNFGDENIIDVNAQTLSTLIFSKASEWDLTPGEKAAKALLTGMTYRNGNLGVDKA
;
A
#
# COMPACT_ATOMS: atom_id res chain seq x y z
N MET A 1 25.95 -2.55 -13.45
CA MET A 1 24.56 -2.65 -13.94
C MET A 1 23.83 -3.88 -13.39
N SER A 2 24.52 -4.90 -12.86
CA SER A 2 23.92 -6.06 -12.17
C SER A 2 23.32 -5.75 -10.80
N ASP A 3 23.84 -4.73 -10.10
CA ASP A 3 23.56 -4.56 -8.67
C ASP A 3 22.21 -3.86 -8.39
N LEU A 4 21.70 -3.05 -9.34
CA LEU A 4 20.37 -2.43 -9.25
C LEU A 4 19.22 -3.43 -9.48
N GLN A 5 19.47 -4.51 -10.22
CA GLN A 5 18.45 -5.52 -10.54
C GLN A 5 18.16 -6.45 -9.35
N GLY A 6 19.16 -6.73 -8.51
CA GLY A 6 19.00 -7.59 -7.34
C GLY A 6 18.11 -7.00 -6.25
N ASN A 7 18.14 -5.67 -6.07
CA ASN A 7 17.52 -5.06 -4.89
C ASN A 7 15.98 -5.03 -4.96
N ALA A 8 15.39 -4.70 -6.11
CA ALA A 8 13.92 -4.71 -6.25
C ALA A 8 13.33 -6.11 -6.14
N LEU A 9 13.98 -7.13 -6.73
CA LEU A 9 13.59 -8.53 -6.58
C LEU A 9 13.63 -8.95 -5.10
N ASN A 10 14.72 -8.63 -4.39
CA ASN A 10 14.88 -8.97 -2.97
C ASN A 10 13.79 -8.31 -2.12
N LEU A 11 13.55 -7.00 -2.30
CA LEU A 11 12.48 -6.28 -1.60
C LEU A 11 11.12 -6.96 -1.82
N ILE A 12 10.79 -7.27 -3.09
CA ILE A 12 9.53 -7.91 -3.43
C ILE A 12 9.44 -9.32 -2.84
N GLN A 13 10.51 -10.11 -2.86
CA GLN A 13 10.51 -11.48 -2.34
C GLN A 13 10.40 -11.53 -0.81
N GLU A 14 11.15 -10.69 -0.11
CA GLU A 14 11.20 -10.64 1.36
C GLU A 14 9.91 -10.08 1.99
N ALA A 15 9.26 -9.14 1.30
CA ALA A 15 8.04 -8.50 1.80
C ALA A 15 6.89 -9.50 1.98
N LYS A 16 6.22 -9.46 3.12
CA LYS A 16 5.00 -10.26 3.38
C LYS A 16 3.75 -9.41 3.22
N SER A 17 3.83 -8.13 3.57
CA SER A 17 2.71 -7.20 3.60
C SER A 17 3.07 -5.93 2.80
N VAL A 18 2.42 -5.72 1.66
CA VAL A 18 2.80 -4.71 0.68
C VAL A 18 1.71 -3.67 0.52
N ALA A 19 2.04 -2.40 0.75
CA ALA A 19 1.22 -1.28 0.31
C ALA A 19 1.55 -0.92 -1.14
N ILE A 20 0.55 -0.85 -2.02
CA ILE A 20 0.71 -0.33 -3.38
C ILE A 20 -0.08 0.97 -3.51
N ILE A 21 0.60 2.03 -3.93
CA ILE A 21 0.07 3.39 -3.96
C ILE A 21 0.24 3.97 -5.37
N PRO A 22 -0.81 3.98 -6.20
CA PRO A 22 -0.76 4.65 -7.49
C PRO A 22 -0.90 6.17 -7.34
N SER A 23 -0.11 6.90 -8.12
CA SER A 23 -0.23 8.34 -8.30
C SER A 23 -1.54 8.72 -8.99
N LYS A 24 -2.26 9.68 -8.39
CA LYS A 24 -3.45 10.30 -8.99
C LYS A 24 -3.09 11.14 -10.21
N VAL A 25 -1.92 11.76 -10.20
CA VAL A 25 -1.44 12.64 -11.28
C VAL A 25 -1.24 11.84 -12.56
N ALA A 26 -0.66 10.64 -12.46
CA ALA A 26 -0.49 9.72 -13.58
C ALA A 26 -1.78 8.96 -13.96
N GLY A 27 -2.88 9.15 -13.22
CA GLY A 27 -4.23 8.79 -13.64
C GLY A 27 -4.46 7.29 -13.86
N ALA A 28 -5.17 6.96 -14.94
CA ALA A 28 -5.66 5.61 -15.19
C ALA A 28 -4.55 4.59 -15.45
N ASP A 29 -3.47 4.99 -16.13
CA ASP A 29 -2.34 4.08 -16.39
C ASP A 29 -1.65 3.69 -15.08
N SER A 30 -1.32 4.66 -14.22
CA SER A 30 -0.77 4.40 -12.88
C SER A 30 -1.64 3.46 -12.05
N PHE A 31 -2.95 3.71 -12.02
CA PHE A 31 -3.90 2.84 -11.32
C PHE A 31 -3.89 1.41 -11.88
N CYS A 32 -3.93 1.25 -13.20
CA CYS A 32 -3.92 -0.05 -13.87
C CYS A 32 -2.59 -0.80 -13.69
N ALA A 33 -1.48 -0.08 -13.76
CA ALA A 33 -0.13 -0.57 -13.52
C ALA A 33 0.01 -1.13 -12.10
N ALA A 34 -0.40 -0.33 -11.10
CA ALA A 34 -0.49 -0.75 -9.71
C ALA A 34 -1.41 -1.95 -9.51
N ALA A 35 -2.56 -2.01 -10.20
CA ALA A 35 -3.50 -3.12 -10.08
C ALA A 35 -2.91 -4.42 -10.68
N GLY A 36 -2.12 -4.31 -11.74
CA GLY A 36 -1.33 -5.41 -12.29
C GLY A 36 -0.38 -6.01 -11.25
N LEU A 37 0.42 -5.16 -10.58
CA LEU A 37 1.28 -5.59 -9.48
C LEU A 37 0.48 -6.23 -8.34
N TYR A 38 -0.62 -5.59 -7.94
CA TYR A 38 -1.49 -6.08 -6.88
C TYR A 38 -1.93 -7.54 -7.12
N PHE A 39 -2.43 -7.85 -8.33
CA PHE A 39 -2.86 -9.22 -8.63
C PHE A 39 -1.69 -10.21 -8.67
N MET A 40 -0.54 -9.82 -9.23
CA MET A 40 0.64 -10.70 -9.26
C MET A 40 1.19 -10.99 -7.85
N LEU A 41 1.18 -10.01 -6.95
CA LEU A 41 1.63 -10.21 -5.57
C LEU A 41 0.65 -11.04 -4.74
N LEU A 42 -0.66 -10.92 -4.99
CA LEU A 42 -1.65 -11.82 -4.40
C LEU A 42 -1.44 -13.28 -4.83
N GLU A 43 -1.11 -13.51 -6.10
CA GLU A 43 -0.79 -14.86 -6.62
C GLU A 43 0.48 -15.46 -5.96
N LYS A 44 1.35 -14.60 -5.41
CA LYS A 44 2.50 -14.99 -4.58
C LYS A 44 2.17 -15.15 -3.09
N ASN A 45 0.88 -15.15 -2.72
CA ASN A 45 0.38 -15.28 -1.34
C ASN A 45 0.91 -14.19 -0.39
N LYS A 46 1.10 -12.97 -0.89
CA LYS A 46 1.42 -11.80 -0.05
C LYS A 46 0.13 -11.13 0.39
N ASP A 47 0.17 -10.49 1.56
CA ASP A 47 -0.86 -9.56 1.98
C ASP A 47 -0.64 -8.25 1.23
N VAL A 48 -1.61 -7.82 0.41
CA VAL A 48 -1.43 -6.64 -0.45
C VAL A 48 -2.55 -5.65 -0.22
N TYR A 49 -2.18 -4.41 0.07
CA TYR A 49 -3.08 -3.30 0.35
C TYR A 49 -3.00 -2.30 -0.81
N PHE A 50 -4.08 -2.23 -1.58
CA PHE A 50 -4.18 -1.25 -2.65
C PHE A 50 -4.72 0.06 -2.09
N ILE A 51 -3.83 1.04 -1.90
CA ILE A 51 -4.15 2.29 -1.22
C ILE A 51 -4.41 3.38 -2.26
N TYR A 52 -5.64 3.89 -2.30
CA TYR A 52 -5.99 4.96 -3.23
C TYR A 52 -7.12 5.83 -2.67
N GLN A 53 -6.84 7.14 -2.54
CA GLN A 53 -7.79 8.10 -1.98
C GLN A 53 -8.43 8.97 -3.06
N GLY A 54 -9.55 8.55 -3.65
CA GLY A 54 -10.29 9.41 -4.55
C GLY A 54 -11.14 8.62 -5.52
N LYS A 55 -11.66 9.30 -6.54
CA LYS A 55 -12.44 8.65 -7.58
C LYS A 55 -11.52 7.75 -8.41
N VAL A 56 -11.86 6.46 -8.50
CA VAL A 56 -11.21 5.53 -9.43
C VAL A 56 -11.35 6.09 -10.86
N PRO A 57 -10.27 6.13 -11.66
CA PRO A 57 -10.35 6.61 -13.04
C PRO A 57 -11.40 5.84 -13.85
N ASP A 58 -12.14 6.53 -14.73
CA ASP A 58 -13.27 5.91 -15.45
C ASP A 58 -12.82 4.71 -16.33
N ALA A 59 -11.61 4.78 -16.89
CA ALA A 59 -11.01 3.67 -17.64
C ALA A 59 -10.65 2.44 -16.77
N ALA A 60 -10.57 2.60 -15.44
CA ALA A 60 -10.15 1.58 -14.49
C ALA A 60 -11.27 1.04 -13.58
N GLN A 61 -12.53 1.48 -13.77
CA GLN A 61 -13.67 1.11 -12.91
C GLN A 61 -13.88 -0.41 -12.77
N ASN A 62 -13.56 -1.17 -13.82
CA ASN A 62 -13.76 -2.62 -13.87
C ASN A 62 -12.47 -3.43 -13.66
N ILE A 63 -11.40 -2.78 -13.20
CA ILE A 63 -10.07 -3.42 -13.04
C ILE A 63 -9.91 -4.00 -11.64
N LEU A 64 -10.34 -3.25 -10.61
CA LEU A 64 -10.26 -3.66 -9.23
C LEU A 64 -11.60 -3.39 -8.54
N ASP A 65 -12.08 -4.37 -7.79
CA ASP A 65 -13.27 -4.21 -6.94
C ASP A 65 -13.04 -3.09 -5.92
N HIS A 66 -13.96 -2.13 -5.83
CA HIS A 66 -13.86 -1.00 -4.91
C HIS A 66 -13.71 -1.42 -3.44
N THR A 67 -14.23 -2.59 -3.06
CA THR A 67 -14.08 -3.13 -1.70
C THR A 67 -12.64 -3.51 -1.36
N ARG A 68 -11.78 -3.67 -2.37
CA ARG A 68 -10.33 -3.96 -2.22
C ARG A 68 -9.48 -2.70 -2.16
N ILE A 69 -10.07 -1.52 -2.33
CA ILE A 69 -9.36 -0.25 -2.28
C ILE A 69 -9.40 0.30 -0.86
N VAL A 70 -8.24 0.41 -0.24
CA VAL A 70 -8.06 1.05 1.05
C VAL A 70 -8.06 2.56 0.83
N SER A 71 -9.16 3.21 1.20
CA SER A 71 -9.33 4.67 1.09
C SER A 71 -9.11 5.39 2.42
N ASP A 72 -9.30 4.73 3.55
CA ASP A 72 -8.96 5.28 4.87
C ASP A 72 -7.81 4.50 5.51
N ILE A 73 -6.68 5.17 5.67
CA ILE A 73 -5.39 4.62 6.10
C ILE A 73 -4.99 5.21 7.47
N GLY A 74 -5.79 6.16 7.99
CA GLY A 74 -5.45 6.95 9.16
C GLY A 74 -6.00 6.42 10.48
N GLN A 75 -6.86 5.40 10.47
CA GLN A 75 -7.42 4.84 11.69
C GLN A 75 -6.56 3.67 12.16
N ARG A 76 -5.62 3.99 13.06
CA ARG A 76 -5.01 3.00 13.95
C ARG A 76 -5.88 2.87 15.19
N GLU A 77 -6.24 1.67 15.62
CA GLU A 77 -6.93 1.46 16.90
C GLU A 77 -5.94 0.90 17.93
N LEU A 78 -6.07 1.30 19.19
CA LEU A 78 -5.35 0.64 20.29
C LEU A 78 -6.29 -0.36 20.95
N ILE A 79 -6.02 -1.65 20.75
CA ILE A 79 -6.76 -2.75 21.38
C ILE A 79 -6.02 -3.18 22.66
N ILE A 80 -6.67 -2.99 23.81
CA ILE A 80 -6.21 -3.56 25.09
C ILE A 80 -6.97 -4.86 25.35
N LYS A 81 -6.28 -6.00 25.24
CA LYS A 81 -6.81 -7.32 25.55
C LYS A 81 -6.43 -7.69 26.98
N VAL A 82 -7.39 -8.07 27.80
CA VAL A 82 -7.14 -8.56 29.15
C VAL A 82 -7.76 -9.94 29.32
N ASP A 83 -6.94 -10.93 29.62
CA ASP A 83 -7.38 -12.30 29.86
C ASP A 83 -7.86 -12.46 31.32
N TYR A 84 -9.17 -12.66 31.48
CA TYR A 84 -9.83 -12.88 32.77
C TYR A 84 -10.19 -14.34 33.05
N SER A 85 -9.65 -15.30 32.29
CA SER A 85 -9.93 -16.72 32.52
C SER A 85 -9.71 -17.06 34.01
N ASN A 86 -10.67 -17.76 34.61
CA ASN A 86 -10.76 -18.10 36.03
C ASN A 86 -11.13 -16.95 36.99
N THR A 87 -11.72 -15.85 36.49
CA THR A 87 -12.25 -14.75 37.33
C THR A 87 -13.78 -14.75 37.29
N PRO A 88 -14.52 -14.72 38.43
CA PRO A 88 -15.97 -14.97 38.47
C PRO A 88 -16.85 -13.88 37.82
N ALA A 89 -16.39 -12.63 37.82
CA ALA A 89 -17.05 -11.49 37.21
C ALA A 89 -16.02 -10.37 37.05
N ALA A 90 -15.81 -9.86 35.83
CA ALA A 90 -14.98 -8.68 35.60
C ALA A 90 -15.89 -7.48 35.32
N GLN A 91 -15.88 -6.48 36.19
CA GLN A 91 -16.43 -5.17 35.91
C GLN A 91 -15.33 -4.28 35.34
N ALA A 92 -15.59 -3.70 34.17
CA ALA A 92 -14.72 -2.71 33.56
C ALA A 92 -15.36 -1.33 33.74
N HIS A 93 -14.63 -0.44 34.38
CA HIS A 93 -14.96 0.98 34.45
C HIS A 93 -13.88 1.75 33.70
N TYR A 94 -14.30 2.67 32.84
CA TYR A 94 -13.39 3.61 32.21
C TYR A 94 -13.70 5.02 32.67
N ALA A 95 -12.66 5.82 32.82
CA ALA A 95 -12.76 7.25 33.08
C ALA A 95 -11.66 7.97 32.30
N THR A 96 -11.93 9.20 31.91
CA THR A 96 -10.92 10.08 31.32
C THR A 96 -10.64 11.20 32.32
N ASP A 97 -9.41 11.30 32.83
CA ASP A 97 -8.94 12.43 33.63
C ASP A 97 -7.74 13.08 32.92
N ARG A 98 -7.83 14.39 32.64
CA ARG A 98 -6.75 15.18 32.02
C ARG A 98 -6.09 14.46 30.83
N ASP A 99 -6.93 14.05 29.88
CA ASP A 99 -6.54 13.38 28.63
C ASP A 99 -5.91 11.98 28.80
N VAL A 100 -5.99 11.39 30.00
CA VAL A 100 -5.57 10.02 30.27
C VAL A 100 -6.78 9.11 30.41
N LEU A 101 -6.87 8.08 29.56
CA LEU A 101 -7.86 7.01 29.70
C LEU A 101 -7.40 6.06 30.81
N GLU A 102 -8.14 6.03 31.91
CA GLU A 102 -7.97 5.06 32.98
C GLU A 102 -9.02 3.95 32.84
N ILE A 103 -8.58 2.69 32.72
CA ILE A 103 -9.45 1.51 32.74
C ILE A 103 -9.22 0.77 34.06
N ARG A 104 -10.23 0.78 34.93
CA ARG A 104 -10.25 0.06 36.20
C ARG A 104 -10.99 -1.26 36.02
N LEU A 105 -10.33 -2.35 36.37
CA LEU A 105 -10.83 -3.70 36.16
C LEU A 105 -10.86 -4.43 37.51
N GLY A 106 -12.03 -4.94 37.89
CA GLY A 106 -12.14 -5.65 39.16
C GLY A 106 -13.44 -6.42 39.35
N PRO A 107 -13.48 -7.34 40.33
CA PRO A 107 -12.32 -7.86 41.05
C PRO A 107 -11.41 -8.72 40.15
N VAL A 108 -10.10 -8.71 40.41
CA VAL A 108 -9.11 -9.63 39.82
C VAL A 108 -8.53 -10.54 40.91
N SER A 109 -7.99 -11.70 40.54
CA SER A 109 -7.34 -12.60 41.51
C SER A 109 -6.12 -11.94 42.15
N LYS A 110 -5.75 -12.41 43.34
CA LYS A 110 -4.57 -11.90 44.06
C LYS A 110 -3.26 -12.20 43.30
N GLU A 111 -3.27 -13.29 42.54
CA GLU A 111 -2.19 -13.76 41.67
C GLU A 111 -2.32 -13.25 40.22
N PHE A 112 -3.09 -12.18 39.96
CA PHE A 112 -3.23 -11.67 38.60
C PHE A 112 -1.90 -11.13 38.06
N GLU A 113 -1.43 -11.68 36.95
CA GLU A 113 -0.18 -11.28 36.32
C GLU A 113 -0.41 -10.23 35.22
N LEU A 114 0.45 -9.20 35.19
CA LEU A 114 0.42 -8.18 34.13
C LEU A 114 0.66 -8.74 32.72
N SER A 115 1.28 -9.92 32.60
CA SER A 115 1.46 -10.67 31.35
C SER A 115 0.14 -11.01 30.65
N ARG A 116 -0.98 -11.01 31.38
CA ARG A 116 -2.34 -11.24 30.88
C ARG A 116 -2.98 -10.00 30.26
N VAL A 117 -2.36 -8.83 30.40
CA VAL A 117 -2.73 -7.58 29.73
C VAL A 117 -1.84 -7.42 28.51
N LYS A 118 -2.45 -7.36 27.33
CA LYS A 118 -1.74 -7.14 26.07
C LYS A 118 -2.31 -5.91 25.40
N ALA A 119 -1.42 -4.98 25.04
CA ALA A 119 -1.75 -3.87 24.16
C ALA A 119 -1.32 -4.24 22.74
N GLN A 120 -2.21 -4.00 21.79
CA GLN A 120 -1.93 -4.16 20.37
C GLN A 120 -2.45 -2.93 19.64
N LEU A 121 -1.60 -2.26 18.88
CA LEU A 121 -2.07 -1.31 17.88
C LEU A 121 -2.58 -2.12 16.68
N THR A 122 -3.78 -1.83 16.21
CA THR A 122 -4.29 -2.30 14.92
C THR A 122 -4.21 -1.14 13.93
N GLY A 123 -3.91 -1.49 12.70
CA GLY A 123 -3.55 -0.60 11.61
C GLY A 123 -3.00 -1.49 10.52
N VAL A 124 -2.98 -1.02 9.29
CA VAL A 124 -2.36 -1.78 8.21
C VAL A 124 -0.85 -1.64 8.35
N ASP A 125 -0.19 -2.66 8.88
CA ASP A 125 1.27 -2.73 8.90
C ASP A 125 1.75 -3.39 7.61
N PHE A 126 2.57 -2.67 6.84
CA PHE A 126 3.26 -3.19 5.65
C PHE A 126 4.77 -3.10 5.84
N ASP A 127 5.48 -4.08 5.29
CA ASP A 127 6.95 -4.16 5.31
C ASP A 127 7.58 -3.69 3.97
N LEU A 128 6.75 -3.38 2.97
CA LEU A 128 7.15 -2.71 1.73
C LEU A 128 6.07 -1.75 1.24
N ILE A 129 6.48 -0.55 0.82
CA ILE A 129 5.64 0.40 0.09
C ILE A 129 6.10 0.42 -1.37
N ILE A 130 5.19 0.20 -2.31
CA ILE A 130 5.41 0.35 -3.74
C ILE A 130 4.62 1.57 -4.23
N VAL A 131 5.32 2.58 -4.74
CA VAL A 131 4.70 3.77 -5.32
C VAL A 131 4.80 3.70 -6.84
N VAL A 132 3.70 3.97 -7.54
CA VAL A 132 3.64 3.89 -9.00
C VAL A 132 3.25 5.25 -9.59
N GLY A 133 4.12 5.83 -10.41
CA GLY A 133 3.85 7.02 -11.23
C GLY A 133 3.83 8.37 -10.51
N ALA A 134 4.40 8.47 -9.30
CA ALA A 134 4.58 9.75 -8.60
C ALA A 134 5.98 10.29 -8.92
N GLN A 135 6.13 11.59 -9.21
CA GLN A 135 7.42 12.20 -9.52
C GLN A 135 8.18 12.57 -8.24
N GLU A 136 7.43 12.96 -7.21
CA GLU A 136 7.91 13.18 -5.86
C GLU A 136 6.95 12.54 -4.84
N VAL A 137 7.45 12.20 -3.65
CA VAL A 137 6.63 11.55 -2.62
C VAL A 137 5.41 12.41 -2.21
N THR A 138 5.56 13.73 -2.30
CA THR A 138 4.51 14.72 -2.02
C THR A 138 3.37 14.70 -3.04
N ASP A 139 3.56 14.14 -4.24
CA ASP A 139 2.49 13.97 -5.24
C ASP A 139 1.37 13.04 -4.77
N LEU A 140 1.64 12.20 -3.77
CA LEU A 140 0.66 11.31 -3.15
C LEU A 140 -0.33 12.08 -2.25
N GLY A 141 -0.02 13.34 -1.91
CA GLY A 141 -0.87 14.24 -1.16
C GLY A 141 -1.28 13.66 0.20
N SER A 142 -2.59 13.61 0.45
CA SER A 142 -3.16 13.15 1.73
C SER A 142 -2.78 11.72 2.12
N VAL A 143 -2.43 10.86 1.15
CA VAL A 143 -1.92 9.52 1.44
C VAL A 143 -0.56 9.62 2.12
N TYR A 144 0.36 10.41 1.56
CA TYR A 144 1.69 10.63 2.16
C TYR A 144 1.59 11.30 3.53
N GLU A 145 0.75 12.33 3.68
CA GLU A 145 0.59 13.00 4.97
C GLU A 145 0.10 12.05 6.08
N LYS A 146 -0.83 11.14 5.77
CA LYS A 146 -1.34 10.15 6.73
C LYS A 146 -0.34 9.02 7.02
N MET A 147 0.55 8.72 6.08
CA MET A 147 1.50 7.61 6.17
C MET A 147 2.95 8.09 6.37
N LYS A 148 3.17 9.34 6.79
CA LYS A 148 4.50 9.97 6.82
C LYS A 148 5.51 9.20 7.68
N GLU A 149 5.04 8.65 8.80
CA GLU A 149 5.85 7.79 9.66
C GLU A 149 6.21 6.48 8.94
N ASP A 150 5.26 5.83 8.27
CA ASP A 150 5.49 4.60 7.51
C ASP A 150 6.51 4.81 6.40
N PHE A 151 6.40 5.90 5.62
CA PHE A 151 7.37 6.27 4.58
C PHE A 151 8.79 6.54 5.13
N SER A 152 8.94 6.77 6.44
CA SER A 152 10.25 6.97 7.08
C SER A 152 10.85 5.68 7.66
N GLN A 153 10.02 4.66 7.88
CA GLN A 153 10.40 3.42 8.57
C GLN A 153 10.41 2.20 7.62
N VAL A 154 9.53 2.20 6.62
CA VAL A 154 9.30 1.09 5.70
C VAL A 154 10.05 1.33 4.40
N LYS A 155 10.57 0.26 3.79
CA LYS A 155 11.25 0.34 2.49
C LYS A 155 10.30 0.80 1.39
N VAL A 156 10.77 1.71 0.55
CA VAL A 156 10.01 2.27 -0.57
C VAL A 156 10.60 1.86 -1.91
N LEU A 157 9.83 1.12 -2.69
CA LEU A 157 10.09 0.86 -4.12
C LEU A 157 9.32 1.87 -4.96
N ASN A 158 10.01 2.85 -5.52
CA ASN A 158 9.45 3.88 -6.38
C ASN A 158 9.57 3.47 -7.86
N ILE A 159 8.45 3.45 -8.57
CA ILE A 159 8.37 3.05 -9.99
C ILE A 159 7.77 4.19 -10.78
N ASP A 160 8.48 4.67 -11.80
CA ASP A 160 7.99 5.74 -12.68
C ASP A 160 8.59 5.62 -14.09
N ASN A 161 7.97 6.25 -15.07
CA ASN A 161 8.47 6.32 -16.44
C ASN A 161 8.76 7.76 -16.91
N THR A 162 8.83 8.70 -15.97
CA THR A 162 9.11 10.11 -16.28
C THR A 162 10.54 10.50 -15.89
N ARG A 163 11.16 11.38 -16.68
CA ARG A 163 12.45 12.01 -16.33
C ARG A 163 12.36 13.02 -15.19
N HIS A 164 11.14 13.34 -14.76
CA HIS A 164 10.86 14.34 -13.73
C HIS A 164 10.86 13.72 -12.32
N ASN A 165 10.92 12.38 -12.24
CA ASN A 165 11.03 11.67 -10.99
C ASN A 165 12.28 12.07 -10.19
N GLN A 166 12.11 12.28 -8.88
CA GLN A 166 13.17 12.72 -7.97
C GLN A 166 13.92 11.56 -7.28
N ASN A 167 13.61 10.31 -7.61
CA ASN A 167 14.21 9.12 -7.02
C ASN A 167 14.04 9.06 -5.48
N PHE A 168 12.81 9.25 -4.99
CA PHE A 168 12.54 9.35 -3.55
C PHE A 168 12.43 8.01 -2.82
N GLY A 169 12.47 6.87 -3.53
CA GLY A 169 12.43 5.54 -2.91
C GLY A 169 13.79 5.10 -2.39
N ASP A 170 13.80 4.10 -1.50
CA ASP A 170 15.02 3.33 -1.19
C ASP A 170 15.55 2.65 -2.46
N GLU A 171 14.63 2.15 -3.29
CA GLU A 171 14.93 1.62 -4.62
C GLU A 171 14.05 2.31 -5.66
N ASN A 172 14.66 2.67 -6.81
CA ASN A 172 14.03 3.49 -7.84
C ASN A 172 14.12 2.80 -9.20
N ILE A 173 12.96 2.42 -9.75
CA ILE A 173 12.84 1.80 -11.07
C ILE A 173 12.25 2.84 -12.02
N ILE A 174 13.15 3.65 -12.60
CA ILE A 174 12.80 4.74 -13.49
C ILE A 174 13.22 4.40 -14.92
N ASP A 175 12.25 4.14 -15.80
CA ASP A 175 12.52 3.87 -17.22
C ASP A 175 11.76 4.84 -18.12
N VAL A 176 12.47 5.87 -18.57
CA VAL A 176 11.94 6.91 -19.45
C VAL A 176 11.62 6.43 -20.87
N ASN A 177 12.03 5.21 -21.24
CA ASN A 177 11.71 4.62 -22.54
C ASN A 177 10.38 3.86 -22.52
N ALA A 178 9.87 3.52 -21.34
CA ALA A 178 8.59 2.86 -21.21
C ALA A 178 7.45 3.85 -21.54
N GLN A 179 6.66 3.54 -22.57
CA GLN A 179 5.56 4.41 -23.01
C GLN A 179 4.47 4.61 -21.95
N THR A 180 4.27 3.60 -21.09
CA THR A 180 3.32 3.60 -19.99
C THR A 180 3.91 2.90 -18.77
N LEU A 181 3.42 3.23 -17.58
CA LEU A 181 3.76 2.55 -16.32
C LEU A 181 3.35 1.07 -16.39
N SER A 182 2.24 0.77 -17.04
CA SER A 182 1.81 -0.61 -17.26
C SER A 182 2.79 -1.40 -18.13
N THR A 183 3.39 -0.76 -19.16
CA THR A 183 4.45 -1.37 -19.98
C THR A 183 5.70 -1.62 -19.16
N LEU A 184 6.10 -0.64 -18.33
CA LEU A 184 7.25 -0.77 -17.44
C LEU A 184 7.08 -1.97 -16.50
N ILE A 185 5.97 -2.03 -15.76
CA ILE A 185 5.69 -3.13 -14.84
C ILE A 185 5.64 -4.47 -15.56
N PHE A 186 4.99 -4.55 -16.72
CA PHE A 186 4.96 -5.78 -17.50
C PHE A 186 6.36 -6.23 -17.91
N SER A 187 7.21 -5.32 -18.38
CA SER A 187 8.59 -5.62 -18.77
C SER A 187 9.46 -6.10 -17.61
N LYS A 188 9.18 -5.63 -16.39
CA LYS A 188 9.91 -5.96 -15.18
C LYS A 188 9.37 -7.16 -14.41
N ALA A 189 8.15 -7.61 -14.70
CA ALA A 189 7.49 -8.67 -13.95
C ALA A 189 8.36 -9.93 -13.82
N SER A 190 8.93 -10.43 -14.92
CA SER A 190 9.77 -11.63 -14.89
C SER A 190 11.08 -11.44 -14.11
N GLU A 191 11.67 -10.24 -14.14
CA GLU A 191 12.85 -9.89 -13.34
C GLU A 191 12.53 -9.94 -11.83
N TRP A 192 11.27 -9.73 -11.46
CA TRP A 192 10.78 -9.78 -10.08
C TRP A 192 10.17 -11.14 -9.68
N ASP A 193 10.39 -12.18 -10.49
CA ASP A 193 9.75 -13.50 -10.36
C ASP A 193 8.21 -13.41 -10.34
N LEU A 194 7.63 -12.39 -10.97
CA LEU A 194 6.19 -12.23 -11.12
C LEU A 194 5.76 -12.67 -12.53
N THR A 195 4.64 -13.37 -12.59
CA THR A 195 3.99 -13.76 -13.86
C THR A 195 2.59 -13.18 -13.87
N PRO A 196 2.20 -12.37 -14.87
CA PRO A 196 0.84 -11.84 -14.94
C PRO A 196 -0.18 -12.97 -15.20
N GLY A 197 -1.04 -13.25 -14.21
CA GLY A 197 -2.28 -13.98 -14.43
C GLY A 197 -3.33 -13.17 -15.20
N GLU A 198 -4.52 -13.74 -15.43
CA GLU A 198 -5.57 -13.12 -16.26
C GLU A 198 -5.95 -11.70 -15.80
N LYS A 199 -6.17 -11.53 -14.49
CA LYS A 199 -6.56 -10.22 -13.92
C LYS A 199 -5.43 -9.20 -14.03
N ALA A 200 -4.20 -9.62 -13.75
CA ALA A 200 -3.02 -8.77 -13.88
C ALA A 200 -2.82 -8.35 -15.35
N ALA A 201 -2.90 -9.29 -16.29
CA ALA A 201 -2.76 -9.02 -17.71
C ALA A 201 -3.84 -8.05 -18.22
N LYS A 202 -5.10 -8.23 -17.81
CA LYS A 202 -6.19 -7.31 -18.15
C LYS A 202 -5.93 -5.91 -17.59
N ALA A 203 -5.48 -5.79 -16.34
CA ALA A 203 -5.14 -4.52 -15.72
C ALA A 203 -4.03 -3.82 -16.52
N LEU A 204 -2.90 -4.49 -16.74
CA LEU A 204 -1.76 -3.95 -17.46
C LEU A 204 -2.12 -3.55 -18.89
N LEU A 205 -2.84 -4.40 -19.64
CA LEU A 205 -3.29 -4.08 -21.00
C LEU A 205 -4.21 -2.84 -21.03
N THR A 206 -5.10 -2.70 -20.03
CA THR A 206 -5.97 -1.53 -19.93
C THR A 206 -5.15 -0.25 -19.78
N GLY A 207 -4.10 -0.27 -18.95
CA GLY A 207 -3.21 0.89 -18.80
C GLY A 207 -2.32 1.13 -20.02
N MET A 208 -1.79 0.08 -20.65
CA MET A 208 -1.00 0.20 -21.90
C MET A 208 -1.80 0.82 -23.05
N THR A 209 -3.08 0.49 -23.15
CA THR A 209 -3.98 0.98 -24.20
C THR A 209 -4.67 2.29 -23.82
N TYR A 210 -4.48 2.76 -22.59
CA TYR A 210 -5.05 4.01 -22.13
C TYR A 210 -4.44 5.18 -22.90
N ARG A 211 -5.27 5.84 -23.71
CA ARG A 211 -4.92 7.08 -24.36
C ARG A 211 -5.25 8.22 -23.41
N ASN A 212 -4.23 8.85 -22.82
CA ASN A 212 -4.40 10.16 -22.20
C ASN A 212 -5.04 11.08 -23.26
N GLY A 213 -6.21 11.66 -22.96
CA GLY A 213 -6.95 12.54 -23.87
C GLY A 213 -6.24 13.85 -24.26
N ASN A 214 -4.93 13.96 -24.01
CA ASN A 214 -4.06 15.10 -24.31
C ASN A 214 -3.09 14.81 -25.46
N LEU A 215 -3.51 14.04 -26.46
CA LEU A 215 -2.98 14.27 -27.80
C LEU A 215 -3.95 15.25 -28.46
N GLY A 216 -3.52 16.51 -28.55
CA GLY A 216 -4.15 17.48 -29.43
C GLY A 216 -4.25 16.89 -30.81
N VAL A 217 -5.43 16.40 -31.15
CA VAL A 217 -5.79 16.11 -32.52
C VAL A 217 -6.07 17.47 -33.11
N ASP A 218 -5.04 18.05 -33.72
CA ASP A 218 -5.23 19.03 -34.77
C ASP A 218 -6.27 18.43 -35.72
N LYS A 219 -7.45 19.05 -35.73
CA LYS A 219 -8.43 18.84 -36.79
C LYS A 219 -7.82 19.44 -38.05
N ALA A 220 -7.29 18.58 -38.91
CA ALA A 220 -7.17 18.88 -40.32
C ALA A 220 -8.56 18.89 -40.98
#